data_AF-A0A9R1UIG3-F1
#
_entry.id   AF-A0A9R1UIG3-F1
#
_cell.length_a   1.000
_cell.length_b   1.000
_cell.length_c   1.000
_cell.angle_alpha   90.00
_cell.angle_beta   90.00
_cell.angle_gamma   90.00
#
_symmetry.space_group_name_H-M   'P 1'
#
loop_
_entity.id
_entity.type
_entity.pdbx_description
1 polymer ?
#
loop_
_entity_poly.entity_id
_entity_poly.type
_entity_poly.pdbx_seq_one_letter_code
_entity_poly.pdbx_strand_id
1 'polypeptide(L)'
;MVSKKKRRHGNGGIEPEKENDGGGVADYELSREQRIKANLERMQKLGILELSRNLKPPPKPKTIRPPKRLPPSPTSQRRSSRIQTLPTVDYSEMRVPNSNQKVIKDVKIEIKEGSQPEVYTEEHEKALGDHKETWTLCVDGYDDEGNRMYDAYAGKSCHQCRQKTTGHRTKCCKCNTVQGQFCGDCLFMRYGENVLEAKENPEWVCPVCRDICNCSRCRRVKGWEPTGNLYRKVLRLGFKSVAHYLIHTRGPNGKQEDMEDLKTSDEEGDEVDDRKNVSSVKNINDHDGGDGDSDYKSDDDDDDDDNDNDDDDNEGEDDD
;
A
#
# COMPACT_ATOMS: atom_id res chain seq x y z
N MET A 1 27.81 -27.17 22.60
CA MET A 1 28.53 -26.87 21.34
C MET A 1 27.53 -26.83 20.18
N VAL A 2 27.05 -25.66 19.75
CA VAL A 2 26.53 -25.45 18.38
C VAL A 2 26.72 -23.98 17.99
N SER A 3 27.79 -23.77 17.24
CA SER A 3 28.00 -22.85 16.11
C SER A 3 26.97 -21.74 15.85
N LYS A 4 27.34 -20.50 16.17
CA LYS A 4 26.72 -19.29 15.61
C LYS A 4 27.24 -19.04 14.19
N LYS A 5 26.34 -19.17 13.22
CA LYS A 5 26.58 -18.93 11.79
C LYS A 5 26.73 -17.42 11.55
N LYS A 6 27.95 -16.98 11.22
CA LYS A 6 28.34 -15.61 10.89
C LYS A 6 27.74 -15.24 9.52
N ARG A 7 26.85 -14.23 9.45
CA ARG A 7 26.51 -13.58 8.17
C ARG A 7 27.42 -12.37 8.01
N ARG A 8 28.28 -12.45 7.01
CA ARG A 8 29.11 -11.39 6.45
C ARG A 8 28.22 -10.25 5.95
N HIS A 9 28.57 -9.02 6.25
CA HIS A 9 28.59 -7.90 5.31
C HIS A 9 29.93 -7.17 5.55
N GLY A 10 30.81 -7.19 4.55
CA GLY A 10 31.77 -6.11 4.33
C GLY A 10 31.08 -5.02 3.51
N ASN A 11 31.69 -3.89 3.17
CA ASN A 11 32.99 -3.32 3.49
C ASN A 11 32.82 -1.83 3.14
N GLY A 12 33.18 -0.92 4.03
CA GLY A 12 33.36 0.50 3.75
C GLY A 12 34.67 0.87 4.44
N GLY A 13 35.71 1.11 3.63
CA GLY A 13 37.11 0.94 4.02
C GLY A 13 37.60 1.94 5.07
N ILE A 14 38.44 1.44 5.97
CA ILE A 14 39.43 2.24 6.71
C ILE A 14 40.74 1.44 6.67
N GLU A 15 41.80 2.13 6.24
CA GLU A 15 43.19 1.66 6.21
C GLU A 15 43.71 1.32 7.62
N PRO A 16 44.78 0.52 7.73
CA PRO A 16 45.06 -0.23 8.94
C PRO A 16 45.97 0.55 9.88
N GLU A 17 45.50 0.87 11.08
CA GLU A 17 46.39 1.17 12.20
C GLU A 17 46.18 0.19 13.35
N LYS A 18 47.19 -0.67 13.43
CA LYS A 18 47.78 -1.40 14.54
C LYS A 18 47.14 -1.24 15.93
N GLU A 19 46.78 -2.40 16.46
CA GLU A 19 47.10 -2.91 17.80
C GLU A 19 46.87 -1.98 19.00
N ASN A 20 45.87 -2.36 19.80
CA ASN A 20 46.01 -2.73 21.22
C ASN A 20 44.77 -2.26 22.00
N ASP A 21 43.79 -3.13 22.27
CA ASP A 21 42.87 -2.84 23.38
C ASP A 21 42.10 -4.06 23.89
N GLY A 22 42.57 -4.62 25.01
CA GLY A 22 41.79 -5.51 25.86
C GLY A 22 40.87 -4.78 26.85
N GLY A 23 40.76 -3.45 26.77
CA GLY A 23 40.00 -2.59 27.68
C GLY A 23 38.57 -2.24 27.20
N GLY A 24 38.35 -2.02 25.91
CA GLY A 24 37.07 -1.50 25.39
C GLY A 24 35.86 -2.43 25.55
N VAL A 25 36.06 -3.74 25.68
CA VAL A 25 34.96 -4.69 25.94
C VAL A 25 34.46 -4.58 27.39
N ALA A 26 35.37 -4.37 28.34
CA ALA A 26 35.02 -4.23 29.75
C ALA A 26 34.27 -2.92 30.03
N ASP A 27 34.72 -1.82 29.42
CA ASP A 27 34.06 -0.51 29.55
C ASP A 27 32.68 -0.49 28.91
N TYR A 28 32.53 -1.17 27.77
CA TYR A 28 31.23 -1.34 27.13
C TYR A 28 30.25 -2.15 27.99
N GLU A 29 30.71 -3.24 28.60
CA GLU A 29 29.87 -4.07 29.48
C GLU A 29 29.45 -3.30 30.74
N LEU A 30 30.35 -2.52 31.35
CA LEU A 30 30.03 -1.64 32.48
C LEU A 30 28.98 -0.57 32.12
N SER A 31 29.14 0.11 30.98
CA SER A 31 28.16 1.09 30.49
C SER A 31 26.81 0.44 30.18
N ARG A 32 26.82 -0.79 29.65
CA ARG A 32 25.61 -1.56 29.40
C ARG A 32 24.89 -1.94 30.68
N GLU A 33 25.59 -2.39 31.70
CA GLU A 33 25.03 -2.74 33.02
C GLU A 33 24.44 -1.52 33.73
N GLN A 34 25.12 -0.38 33.70
CA GLN A 34 24.62 0.88 34.25
C GLN A 34 23.30 1.30 33.59
N ARG A 35 23.19 1.19 32.25
CA ARG A 35 21.94 1.48 31.53
C ARG A 35 20.83 0.49 31.88
N ILE A 36 21.15 -0.79 32.05
CA ILE A 36 20.18 -1.81 32.49
C ILE A 36 19.68 -1.49 33.90
N LYS A 37 20.57 -1.12 34.81
CA LYS A 37 20.24 -0.76 36.19
C LYS A 37 19.38 0.50 36.26
N ALA A 38 19.75 1.56 35.57
CA ALA A 38 18.96 2.80 35.51
C ALA A 38 17.56 2.57 34.92
N ASN A 39 17.44 1.73 33.87
CA ASN A 39 16.14 1.34 33.33
C ASN A 39 15.33 0.51 34.32
N LEU A 40 15.95 -0.39 35.08
CA LEU A 40 15.27 -1.19 36.11
C LEU A 40 14.73 -0.30 37.24
N GLU A 41 15.54 0.64 37.73
CA GLU A 41 15.14 1.61 38.76
C GLU A 41 14.01 2.52 38.27
N ARG A 42 14.06 2.95 37.00
CA ARG A 42 12.97 3.70 36.36
C ARG A 42 11.68 2.88 36.31
N MET A 43 11.76 1.60 35.93
CA MET A 43 10.60 0.69 35.90
C MET A 43 10.01 0.46 37.30
N GLN A 44 10.85 0.42 38.34
CA GLN A 44 10.43 0.31 39.73
C GLN A 44 9.77 1.61 40.22
N LYS A 45 10.38 2.77 39.94
CA LYS A 45 9.83 4.09 40.31
C LYS A 45 8.47 4.37 39.67
N LEU A 46 8.26 3.87 38.45
CA LEU A 46 6.98 3.94 37.76
C LEU A 46 5.94 2.92 38.27
N GLY A 47 6.28 2.10 39.27
CA GLY A 47 5.36 1.14 39.89
C GLY A 47 4.90 0.02 38.95
N ILE A 48 5.53 -0.15 37.78
CA ILE A 48 5.03 -1.02 36.70
C ILE A 48 4.95 -2.48 37.15
N LEU A 49 5.90 -2.93 38.00
CA LEU A 49 5.89 -4.28 38.54
C LEU A 49 4.75 -4.52 39.54
N GLU A 50 4.42 -3.52 40.36
CA GLU A 50 3.28 -3.61 41.30
C GLU A 50 1.94 -3.57 40.57
N LEU A 51 1.80 -2.65 39.60
CA LEU A 51 0.64 -2.57 38.73
C LEU A 51 0.38 -3.92 38.01
N SER A 52 1.44 -4.58 37.53
CA SER A 52 1.32 -5.90 36.89
C SER A 52 0.87 -7.02 37.84
N ARG A 53 1.15 -6.92 39.14
CA ARG A 53 0.68 -7.89 40.14
C ARG A 53 -0.78 -7.68 40.47
N ASN A 54 -1.24 -6.43 40.51
CA ASN A 54 -2.63 -6.07 40.78
C ASN A 54 -3.57 -6.42 39.61
N LEU A 55 -3.04 -6.56 38.39
CA LEU A 55 -3.79 -6.96 37.20
C LEU A 55 -3.84 -8.48 36.97
N LYS A 56 -3.11 -9.29 37.75
CA LYS A 56 -3.11 -10.76 37.57
C LYS A 56 -4.34 -11.38 38.24
N PRO A 57 -5.23 -12.06 37.49
CA PRO A 57 -6.33 -12.82 38.09
C PRO A 57 -5.77 -13.98 38.95
N PRO A 58 -6.55 -14.45 39.95
CA PRO A 58 -6.11 -15.53 40.83
C PRO A 58 -5.77 -16.80 40.03
N PRO A 59 -4.80 -17.61 40.50
CA PRO A 59 -4.40 -18.81 39.80
C PRO A 59 -5.57 -19.79 39.73
N LYS A 60 -5.98 -20.15 38.50
CA LYS A 60 -6.95 -21.24 38.28
C LYS A 60 -6.38 -22.56 38.85
N PRO A 61 -7.23 -23.43 39.43
CA PRO A 61 -6.78 -24.70 39.99
C PRO A 61 -6.01 -25.53 38.95
N LYS A 62 -4.92 -26.16 39.39
CA LYS A 62 -4.03 -26.95 38.54
C LYS A 62 -4.78 -28.16 37.99
N THR A 63 -5.20 -28.08 36.73
CA THR A 63 -5.59 -29.27 35.96
C THR A 63 -4.33 -30.08 35.69
N ILE A 64 -4.27 -31.31 36.20
CA ILE A 64 -3.21 -32.28 35.92
C ILE A 64 -3.19 -32.50 34.41
N ARG A 65 -2.17 -31.97 33.74
CA ARG A 65 -1.96 -32.21 32.31
C ARG A 65 -1.23 -33.54 32.15
N PRO A 66 -1.63 -34.42 31.21
CA PRO A 66 -0.85 -35.61 30.89
C PRO A 66 0.54 -35.23 30.38
N PRO A 67 1.55 -36.12 30.53
CA PRO A 67 2.93 -35.81 30.22
C PRO A 67 3.10 -35.41 28.75
N LYS A 68 3.85 -34.33 28.51
CA LYS A 68 4.23 -33.88 27.17
C LYS A 68 5.09 -34.95 26.49
N ARG A 69 4.68 -35.42 25.31
CA ARG A 69 5.54 -36.24 24.43
C ARG A 69 6.71 -35.39 23.93
N LEU A 70 7.88 -36.03 23.81
CA LEU A 70 9.10 -35.46 23.25
C LEU A 70 8.88 -34.94 21.81
N PRO A 71 9.56 -33.86 21.40
CA PRO A 71 9.42 -33.31 20.05
C PRO A 71 10.03 -34.27 19.01
N PRO A 72 9.38 -34.45 17.84
CA PRO A 72 9.99 -35.17 16.73
C PRO A 72 11.10 -34.34 16.07
N SER A 73 12.03 -35.05 15.41
CA SER A 73 13.21 -34.56 14.69
C SER A 73 12.92 -33.49 13.62
N PRO A 74 13.93 -32.71 13.17
CA PRO A 74 13.72 -31.50 12.39
C PRO A 74 13.54 -31.81 10.89
N THR A 75 12.37 -32.30 10.49
CA THR A 75 12.02 -32.44 9.06
C THR A 75 10.66 -31.84 8.69
N SER A 76 9.99 -31.14 9.60
CA SER A 76 8.70 -30.50 9.33
C SER A 76 8.85 -29.00 9.08
N GLN A 77 8.25 -28.53 7.99
CA GLN A 77 8.16 -27.12 7.59
C GLN A 77 7.76 -26.23 8.78
N ARG A 78 8.35 -25.03 8.83
CA ARG A 78 8.25 -24.02 9.90
C ARG A 78 6.85 -23.39 10.07
N ARG A 79 5.77 -24.08 9.69
CA ARG A 79 4.40 -23.58 9.70
C ARG A 79 3.55 -24.49 10.56
N SER A 80 2.86 -23.95 11.55
CA SER A 80 2.04 -24.74 12.48
C SER A 80 0.95 -25.49 11.71
N SER A 81 0.92 -26.81 11.85
CA SER A 81 -0.13 -27.69 11.31
C SER A 81 -1.55 -27.27 11.73
N ARG A 82 -1.69 -26.55 12.85
CA ARG A 82 -2.95 -25.95 13.31
C ARG A 82 -3.64 -25.06 12.27
N ILE A 83 -2.89 -24.41 11.37
CA ILE A 83 -3.47 -23.54 10.34
C ILE A 83 -3.99 -24.36 9.14
N GLN A 84 -3.52 -25.59 8.93
CA GLN A 84 -3.94 -26.42 7.79
C GLN A 84 -5.33 -27.06 7.99
N THR A 85 -5.78 -27.21 9.24
CA THR A 85 -7.06 -27.85 9.57
C THR A 85 -8.19 -26.85 9.79
N LEU A 86 -7.93 -25.54 9.70
CA LEU A 86 -8.98 -24.53 9.82
C LEU A 86 -9.57 -24.28 8.44
N PRO A 87 -10.91 -24.25 8.30
CA PRO A 87 -11.53 -23.79 7.08
C PRO A 87 -11.04 -22.38 6.77
N THR A 88 -10.82 -22.09 5.49
CA THR A 88 -10.48 -20.74 5.03
C THR A 88 -11.57 -19.79 5.51
N VAL A 89 -11.19 -18.75 6.26
CA VAL A 89 -12.15 -17.74 6.71
C VAL A 89 -12.57 -16.93 5.50
N ASP A 90 -13.84 -17.05 5.14
CA ASP A 90 -14.49 -16.23 4.12
C ASP A 90 -15.05 -14.96 4.77
N TYR A 91 -14.64 -13.80 4.27
CA TYR A 91 -15.03 -12.47 4.77
C TYR A 91 -15.98 -11.76 3.77
N SER A 92 -16.67 -12.51 2.93
CA SER A 92 -17.57 -11.97 1.91
C SER A 92 -18.85 -11.39 2.53
N GLU A 93 -18.76 -10.21 3.12
CA GLU A 93 -19.94 -9.41 3.45
C GLU A 93 -20.46 -8.71 2.17
N MET A 94 -21.67 -9.08 1.73
CA MET A 94 -22.32 -8.46 0.59
C MET A 94 -22.65 -6.99 0.89
N ARG A 95 -21.84 -6.07 0.35
CA ARG A 95 -22.18 -4.64 0.36
C ARG A 95 -23.28 -4.38 -0.66
N VAL A 96 -24.40 -3.82 -0.20
CA VAL A 96 -25.50 -3.37 -1.04
C VAL A 96 -25.02 -2.17 -1.88
N PRO A 97 -25.12 -2.20 -3.22
CA PRO A 97 -24.75 -1.06 -4.05
C PRO A 97 -25.69 0.11 -3.77
N ASN A 98 -25.16 1.24 -3.32
CA ASN A 98 -25.95 2.44 -3.14
C ASN A 98 -26.33 2.98 -4.54
N SER A 99 -27.63 3.07 -4.84
CA SER A 99 -28.20 3.35 -6.17
C SER A 99 -28.09 4.80 -6.62
N ASN A 100 -27.36 5.64 -5.88
CA ASN A 100 -27.22 7.05 -6.22
C ASN A 100 -26.13 7.22 -7.28
N GLN A 101 -26.57 7.30 -8.53
CA GLN A 101 -25.79 7.73 -9.69
C GLN A 101 -25.30 9.16 -9.45
N LYS A 102 -24.14 9.30 -8.80
CA LYS A 102 -23.51 10.60 -8.56
C LYS A 102 -23.17 11.24 -9.90
N VAL A 103 -23.84 12.35 -10.19
CA VAL A 103 -23.55 13.24 -11.33
C VAL A 103 -22.06 13.58 -11.36
N ILE A 104 -21.46 13.42 -12.54
CA ILE A 104 -20.03 13.48 -12.77
C ILE A 104 -19.56 14.92 -12.67
N LYS A 105 -18.90 15.27 -11.56
CA LYS A 105 -18.11 16.51 -11.43
C LYS A 105 -16.76 16.35 -12.14
N ASP A 106 -16.22 17.46 -12.64
CA ASP A 106 -14.94 17.56 -13.34
C ASP A 106 -13.83 16.72 -12.69
N VAL A 107 -13.08 16.01 -13.51
CA VAL A 107 -12.15 14.97 -13.06
C VAL A 107 -10.80 15.58 -12.70
N LYS A 108 -10.72 16.27 -11.55
CA LYS A 108 -9.43 16.71 -11.01
C LYS A 108 -8.70 15.54 -10.32
N ILE A 109 -7.49 15.24 -10.78
CA ILE A 109 -6.57 14.31 -10.14
C ILE A 109 -5.54 15.14 -9.36
N GLU A 110 -5.66 15.16 -8.05
CA GLU A 110 -4.68 15.77 -7.16
C GLU A 110 -3.89 14.65 -6.49
N ILE A 111 -2.58 14.65 -6.71
CA ILE A 111 -1.63 13.79 -5.98
C ILE A 111 -0.73 14.77 -5.25
N LYS A 112 -0.68 14.66 -3.92
CA LYS A 112 0.17 15.50 -3.08
C LYS A 112 1.63 15.38 -3.52
N GLU A 113 2.37 16.47 -3.43
CA GLU A 113 3.81 16.45 -3.66
C GLU A 113 4.49 15.68 -2.53
N GLY A 114 5.41 14.80 -2.91
CA GLY A 114 6.21 14.05 -1.95
C GLY A 114 7.43 14.84 -1.48
N SER A 115 8.28 14.18 -0.70
CA SER A 115 9.56 14.76 -0.26
C SER A 115 10.53 15.04 -1.42
N GLN A 116 10.34 14.39 -2.57
CA GLN A 116 11.10 14.65 -3.80
C GLN A 116 10.14 14.94 -4.96
N PRO A 117 10.51 15.84 -5.89
CA PRO A 117 9.70 16.09 -7.07
C PRO A 117 9.60 14.83 -7.93
N GLU A 118 8.40 14.53 -8.40
CA GLU A 118 8.17 13.42 -9.32
C GLU A 118 8.45 13.86 -10.75
N VAL A 119 9.59 13.44 -11.28
CA VAL A 119 10.05 13.78 -12.62
C VAL A 119 10.21 12.50 -13.44
N TYR A 120 9.61 12.47 -14.63
CA TYR A 120 9.86 11.43 -15.63
C TYR A 120 10.72 11.98 -16.78
N THR A 121 11.51 11.11 -17.40
CA THR A 121 12.38 11.43 -18.55
C THR A 121 11.78 10.87 -19.84
N GLU A 122 12.30 11.28 -20.99
CA GLU A 122 11.92 10.71 -22.30
C GLU A 122 12.16 9.19 -22.36
N GLU A 123 13.15 8.69 -21.63
CA GLU A 123 13.40 7.25 -21.51
C GLU A 123 12.23 6.52 -20.84
N HIS A 124 11.56 7.15 -19.87
CA HIS A 124 10.37 6.59 -19.22
C HIS A 124 9.16 6.59 -20.16
N GLU A 125 8.99 7.61 -20.99
CA GLU A 125 7.97 7.64 -22.05
C GLU A 125 8.17 6.48 -23.04
N LYS A 126 9.40 6.28 -23.51
CA LYS A 126 9.74 5.16 -24.41
C LYS A 126 9.61 3.79 -23.74
N ALA A 127 9.75 3.72 -22.42
CA ALA A 127 9.62 2.48 -21.65
C ALA A 127 8.17 2.08 -21.37
N LEU A 128 7.18 2.93 -21.67
CA LEU A 128 5.77 2.57 -21.60
C LEU A 128 5.47 1.44 -22.58
N GLY A 129 4.80 0.41 -22.07
CA GLY A 129 4.29 -0.65 -22.93
C GLY A 129 2.92 -0.27 -23.49
N ASP A 130 2.59 -0.87 -24.62
CA ASP A 130 1.26 -0.84 -25.21
C ASP A 130 0.66 -2.25 -25.20
N HIS A 131 -0.59 -2.38 -25.60
CA HIS A 131 -1.26 -3.66 -25.84
C HIS A 131 -1.89 -3.68 -27.22
N LYS A 132 -1.89 -4.84 -27.86
CA LYS A 132 -2.64 -5.07 -29.11
C LYS A 132 -4.04 -5.57 -28.79
N GLU A 133 -4.13 -6.51 -27.86
CA GLU A 133 -5.39 -7.09 -27.40
C GLU A 133 -5.83 -6.44 -26.09
N THR A 134 -7.11 -6.11 -26.00
CA THR A 134 -7.70 -5.59 -24.78
C THR A 134 -7.74 -6.67 -23.70
N TRP A 135 -7.61 -6.28 -22.45
CA TRP A 135 -7.69 -7.19 -21.31
C TRP A 135 -9.05 -7.06 -20.62
N THR A 136 -9.75 -8.19 -20.46
CA THR A 136 -10.99 -8.24 -19.70
C THR A 136 -10.69 -8.25 -18.19
N LEU A 137 -11.05 -7.16 -17.53
CA LEU A 137 -10.83 -6.98 -16.10
C LEU A 137 -11.69 -7.94 -15.27
N CYS A 138 -11.12 -8.40 -14.17
CA CYS A 138 -11.82 -9.20 -13.17
C CYS A 138 -12.30 -10.58 -13.63
N VAL A 139 -11.73 -11.12 -14.71
CA VAL A 139 -11.99 -12.49 -15.18
C VAL A 139 -10.91 -13.45 -14.69
N ASP A 140 -9.64 -13.11 -14.91
CA ASP A 140 -8.52 -13.96 -14.52
C ASP A 140 -8.30 -14.04 -13.00
N GLY A 141 -8.26 -15.26 -12.48
CA GLY A 141 -8.09 -15.52 -11.06
C GLY A 141 -9.31 -15.15 -10.22
N TYR A 142 -10.50 -15.18 -10.83
CA TYR A 142 -11.79 -15.10 -10.18
C TYR A 142 -12.60 -16.39 -10.45
N ASP A 143 -13.47 -16.76 -9.51
CA ASP A 143 -14.42 -17.86 -9.69
C ASP A 143 -15.67 -17.41 -10.44
N ASP A 144 -16.58 -18.36 -10.72
CA ASP A 144 -17.85 -18.10 -11.42
C ASP A 144 -18.78 -17.13 -10.67
N GLU A 145 -18.54 -16.91 -9.36
CA GLU A 145 -19.28 -15.97 -8.52
C GLU A 145 -18.67 -14.56 -8.53
N GLY A 146 -17.49 -14.40 -9.14
CA GLY A 146 -16.75 -13.14 -9.22
C GLY A 146 -15.89 -12.85 -7.99
N ASN A 147 -15.59 -13.85 -7.16
CA ASN A 147 -14.68 -13.73 -6.01
C ASN A 147 -13.25 -14.10 -6.41
N ARG A 148 -12.25 -13.44 -5.80
CA ARG A 148 -10.83 -13.73 -6.07
C ARG A 148 -10.47 -15.14 -5.60
N MET A 149 -9.90 -15.95 -6.49
CA MET A 149 -9.41 -17.30 -6.18
C MET A 149 -8.01 -17.26 -5.54
N TYR A 150 -7.95 -17.31 -4.22
CA TYR A 150 -6.69 -17.37 -3.48
C TYR A 150 -6.18 -18.80 -3.31
N ASP A 151 -4.89 -19.02 -3.56
CA ASP A 151 -4.23 -20.31 -3.31
C ASP A 151 -2.89 -20.10 -2.61
N ALA A 152 -2.78 -20.69 -1.41
CA ALA A 152 -1.59 -20.58 -0.56
C ALA A 152 -0.38 -21.36 -1.09
N TYR A 153 -0.57 -22.34 -1.97
CA TYR A 153 0.47 -23.20 -2.53
C TYR A 153 0.74 -22.88 -4.00
N ALA A 154 -0.24 -23.06 -4.89
CA ALA A 154 -0.07 -22.87 -6.33
C ALA A 154 -0.21 -21.40 -6.78
N GLY A 155 -0.80 -20.55 -5.94
CA GLY A 155 -0.99 -19.15 -6.26
C GLY A 155 0.33 -18.38 -6.41
N LYS A 156 0.29 -17.29 -7.18
CA LYS A 156 1.43 -16.41 -7.42
C LYS A 156 1.13 -15.00 -6.95
N SER A 157 2.11 -14.39 -6.29
CA SER A 157 2.00 -13.03 -5.75
C SER A 157 2.13 -11.99 -6.86
N CYS A 158 1.25 -11.00 -6.87
CA CYS A 158 1.39 -9.82 -7.72
C CYS A 158 2.18 -8.73 -7.00
N HIS A 159 3.11 -8.06 -7.67
CA HIS A 159 3.89 -6.96 -7.12
C HIS A 159 3.01 -5.77 -6.71
N GLN A 160 2.01 -5.43 -7.53
CA GLN A 160 1.15 -4.26 -7.33
C GLN A 160 0.13 -4.46 -6.21
N CYS A 161 -0.76 -5.46 -6.32
CA CYS A 161 -1.82 -5.70 -5.34
C CYS A 161 -1.40 -6.63 -4.20
N ARG A 162 -0.24 -7.30 -4.29
CA ARG A 162 0.29 -8.24 -3.29
C ARG A 162 -0.58 -9.46 -3.02
N GLN A 163 -1.67 -9.62 -3.75
CA GLN A 163 -2.57 -10.77 -3.67
C GLN A 163 -1.93 -12.00 -4.31
N LYS A 164 -2.11 -13.16 -3.67
CA LYS A 164 -1.62 -14.46 -4.13
C LYS A 164 -2.79 -15.27 -4.70
N THR A 165 -2.95 -15.25 -6.02
CA THR A 165 -4.07 -15.92 -6.72
C THR A 165 -3.57 -16.86 -7.81
N THR A 166 -4.43 -17.75 -8.29
CA THR A 166 -4.12 -18.78 -9.31
C THR A 166 -4.05 -18.24 -10.74
N GLY A 167 -4.43 -16.97 -10.96
CA GLY A 167 -4.47 -16.36 -12.29
C GLY A 167 -3.12 -16.16 -12.98
N HIS A 168 -3.18 -15.67 -14.22
CA HIS A 168 -2.03 -15.33 -15.04
C HIS A 168 -1.10 -14.35 -14.32
N ARG A 169 0.21 -14.58 -14.48
CA ARG A 169 1.28 -13.71 -13.99
C ARG A 169 2.39 -13.57 -15.00
N THR A 170 2.89 -12.35 -15.13
CA THR A 170 4.10 -12.06 -15.89
C THR A 170 5.37 -12.60 -15.20
N LYS A 171 6.45 -12.70 -15.97
CA LYS A 171 7.80 -12.99 -15.49
C LYS A 171 8.77 -12.06 -16.23
N CYS A 172 9.56 -11.29 -15.49
CA CYS A 172 10.54 -10.38 -16.06
C CYS A 172 11.78 -11.13 -16.55
N CYS A 173 12.32 -10.75 -17.70
CA CYS A 173 13.59 -11.28 -18.22
C CYS A 173 14.81 -10.78 -17.41
N LYS A 174 14.74 -9.58 -16.83
CA LYS A 174 15.83 -8.97 -16.04
C LYS A 174 15.82 -9.37 -14.56
N CYS A 175 14.65 -9.65 -13.99
CA CYS A 175 14.52 -10.00 -12.57
C CYS A 175 13.74 -11.29 -12.35
N ASN A 176 14.34 -12.22 -11.61
CA ASN A 176 13.73 -13.49 -11.25
C ASN A 176 13.00 -13.43 -9.89
N THR A 177 12.60 -12.23 -9.45
CA THR A 177 11.96 -11.99 -8.15
C THR A 177 10.47 -11.70 -8.29
N VAL A 178 9.75 -11.65 -7.17
CA VAL A 178 8.32 -11.27 -7.12
C VAL A 178 8.07 -9.85 -7.67
N GLN A 179 9.11 -9.00 -7.76
CA GLN A 179 9.00 -7.67 -8.37
C GLN A 179 8.65 -7.72 -9.87
N GLY A 180 8.99 -8.82 -10.54
CA GLY A 180 8.67 -9.04 -11.96
C GLY A 180 7.32 -9.71 -12.21
N GLN A 181 6.52 -9.98 -11.16
CA GLN A 181 5.25 -10.71 -11.28
C GLN A 181 4.07 -9.76 -11.13
N PHE A 182 3.27 -9.60 -12.18
CA PHE A 182 2.05 -8.78 -12.17
C PHE A 182 0.85 -9.62 -12.59
N CYS A 183 -0.31 -9.42 -11.96
CA CYS A 183 -1.58 -9.95 -12.48
C CYS A 183 -2.06 -9.11 -13.67
N GLY A 184 -2.92 -9.70 -14.50
CA GLY A 184 -3.46 -9.02 -15.69
C GLY A 184 -4.13 -7.70 -15.36
N ASP A 185 -5.02 -7.68 -14.37
CA ASP A 185 -5.74 -6.45 -14.01
C ASP A 185 -4.80 -5.33 -13.57
N CYS A 186 -3.78 -5.64 -12.77
CA CYS A 186 -2.83 -4.63 -12.32
C CYS A 186 -1.92 -4.17 -13.46
N LEU A 187 -1.47 -5.09 -14.32
CA LEU A 187 -0.62 -4.74 -15.45
C LEU A 187 -1.37 -3.81 -16.42
N PHE A 188 -2.61 -4.18 -16.76
CA PHE A 188 -3.45 -3.41 -17.67
C PHE A 188 -3.84 -2.05 -17.07
N MET A 189 -4.45 -2.01 -15.89
CA MET A 189 -4.93 -0.75 -15.31
C MET A 189 -3.80 0.23 -14.98
N ARG A 190 -2.64 -0.28 -14.52
CA ARG A 190 -1.55 0.60 -14.04
C ARG A 190 -0.54 0.95 -15.12
N TYR A 191 -0.33 0.08 -16.10
CA TYR A 191 0.75 0.25 -17.09
C TYR A 191 0.28 0.16 -18.55
N GLY A 192 -0.95 -0.31 -18.81
CA GLY A 192 -1.51 -0.35 -20.16
C GLY A 192 -1.03 -1.53 -20.99
N GLU A 193 -0.49 -2.57 -20.35
CA GLU A 193 0.06 -3.76 -21.01
C GLU A 193 -0.81 -5.00 -20.76
N ASN A 194 -0.83 -5.91 -21.72
CA ASN A 194 -1.54 -7.18 -21.61
C ASN A 194 -0.64 -8.28 -21.01
N VAL A 195 -1.15 -9.04 -20.04
CA VAL A 195 -0.39 -10.10 -19.36
C VAL A 195 -0.09 -11.31 -20.25
N LEU A 196 -0.92 -11.58 -21.25
CA LEU A 196 -0.68 -12.68 -22.19
C LEU A 196 0.46 -12.33 -23.13
N GLU A 197 0.41 -11.14 -23.73
CA GLU A 197 1.48 -10.61 -24.58
C GLU A 197 2.82 -10.55 -23.81
N ALA A 198 2.80 -10.05 -22.57
CA ALA A 198 3.96 -9.99 -21.71
C ALA A 198 4.51 -11.38 -21.30
N LYS A 199 3.69 -12.43 -21.31
CA LYS A 199 4.13 -13.81 -21.04
C LYS A 199 4.71 -14.49 -22.28
N GLU A 200 4.19 -14.15 -23.45
CA GLU A 200 4.65 -14.67 -24.72
C GLU A 200 5.99 -14.06 -25.12
N ASN A 201 6.21 -12.78 -24.77
CA ASN A 201 7.47 -12.09 -25.04
C ASN A 201 8.59 -12.51 -24.06
N PRO A 202 9.64 -13.23 -24.50
CA PRO A 202 10.75 -13.64 -23.64
C PRO A 202 11.65 -12.49 -23.20
N GLU A 203 11.62 -11.36 -23.93
CA GLU A 203 12.41 -10.16 -23.63
C GLU A 203 11.63 -9.16 -22.75
N TRP A 204 10.42 -9.50 -22.31
CA TRP A 204 9.60 -8.60 -21.52
C TRP A 204 10.28 -8.19 -20.20
N VAL A 205 10.43 -6.87 -20.03
CA VAL A 205 10.99 -6.25 -18.83
C VAL A 205 9.85 -5.71 -17.98
N CYS A 206 9.85 -5.93 -16.67
CA CYS A 206 8.78 -5.42 -15.81
C CYS A 206 8.88 -3.90 -15.54
N PRO A 207 7.77 -3.26 -15.13
CA PRO A 207 7.75 -1.84 -14.77
C PRO A 207 8.77 -1.42 -13.70
N VAL A 208 9.14 -2.31 -12.78
CA VAL A 208 10.18 -2.03 -11.77
C VAL A 208 11.56 -1.93 -12.42
N CYS A 209 11.90 -2.85 -13.32
CA CYS A 209 13.18 -2.85 -14.03
C CYS A 209 13.27 -1.80 -15.14
N ARG A 210 12.12 -1.24 -15.55
CA ARG A 210 12.00 -0.06 -16.41
C ARG A 210 11.96 1.27 -15.64
N ASP A 211 12.01 1.20 -14.31
CA ASP A 211 11.89 2.33 -13.39
C ASP A 211 10.59 3.16 -13.47
N ILE A 212 9.54 2.63 -14.11
CA ILE A 212 8.22 3.28 -14.23
C ILE A 212 7.18 2.75 -13.24
N CYS A 213 7.59 1.93 -12.27
CA CYS A 213 6.66 1.29 -11.33
C CYS A 213 5.94 2.31 -10.43
N ASN A 214 4.60 2.36 -10.52
CA ASN A 214 3.76 3.28 -9.76
C ASN A 214 3.12 2.65 -8.51
N CYS A 215 3.63 1.53 -8.02
CA CYS A 215 3.14 0.92 -6.79
C CYS A 215 3.48 1.78 -5.56
N SER A 216 2.64 1.73 -4.52
CA SER A 216 2.82 2.57 -3.33
C SER A 216 4.15 2.36 -2.61
N ARG A 217 4.80 1.20 -2.76
CA ARG A 217 6.09 0.92 -2.13
C ARG A 217 7.25 1.47 -2.96
N CYS A 218 7.23 1.29 -4.28
CA CYS A 218 8.26 1.83 -5.16
C CYS A 218 8.23 3.36 -5.16
N ARG A 219 7.04 3.97 -5.18
CA ARG A 219 6.88 5.43 -5.10
C ARG A 219 7.44 6.01 -3.80
N ARG A 220 7.12 5.42 -2.65
CA ARG A 220 7.69 5.84 -1.35
C ARG A 220 9.21 5.72 -1.28
N VAL A 221 9.80 4.69 -1.92
CA VAL A 221 11.27 4.55 -1.99
C VAL A 221 11.89 5.70 -2.79
N LYS A 222 11.18 6.25 -3.78
CA LYS A 222 11.56 7.44 -4.56
C LYS A 222 11.14 8.77 -3.91
N GLY A 223 10.62 8.75 -2.69
CA GLY A 223 10.12 9.95 -2.02
C GLY A 223 8.82 10.53 -2.59
N TRP A 224 8.07 9.76 -3.40
CA TRP A 224 6.81 10.18 -4.02
C TRP A 224 5.58 9.66 -3.27
N GLU A 225 4.51 10.45 -3.29
CA GLU A 225 3.24 10.08 -2.68
C GLU A 225 2.55 8.93 -3.43
N PRO A 226 1.87 8.00 -2.74
CA PRO A 226 1.10 6.94 -3.39
C PRO A 226 0.00 7.51 -4.31
N THR A 227 -0.18 6.90 -5.48
CA THR A 227 -1.21 7.34 -6.43
C THR A 227 -2.65 7.14 -5.94
N GLY A 228 -2.90 6.17 -5.06
CA GLY A 228 -4.27 5.75 -4.74
C GLY A 228 -5.00 5.09 -5.92
N ASN A 229 -6.33 5.17 -5.93
CA ASN A 229 -7.21 4.58 -6.94
C ASN A 229 -7.50 5.59 -8.08
N LEU A 230 -6.57 5.73 -9.03
CA LEU A 230 -6.68 6.71 -10.11
C LEU A 230 -7.26 6.17 -11.41
N TYR A 231 -7.33 4.86 -11.58
CA TYR A 231 -7.60 4.26 -12.89
C TYR A 231 -8.89 4.79 -13.54
N ARG A 232 -10.00 4.84 -12.80
CA ARG A 232 -11.28 5.36 -13.32
C ARG A 232 -11.26 6.87 -13.64
N LYS A 233 -10.43 7.64 -12.95
CA LYS A 233 -10.26 9.07 -13.25
C LYS A 233 -9.44 9.24 -14.51
N VAL A 234 -8.33 8.51 -14.60
CA VAL A 234 -7.40 8.48 -15.74
C VAL A 234 -8.09 8.06 -17.03
N LEU A 235 -8.93 7.02 -16.99
CA LEU A 235 -9.70 6.58 -18.16
C LEU A 235 -10.66 7.66 -18.66
N ARG A 236 -11.32 8.41 -17.75
CA ARG A 236 -12.23 9.51 -18.14
C ARG A 236 -11.50 10.66 -18.82
N LEU A 237 -10.20 10.82 -18.55
CA LEU A 237 -9.33 11.79 -19.21
C LEU A 237 -8.75 11.24 -20.54
N GLY A 238 -9.15 10.04 -20.99
CA GLY A 238 -8.71 9.46 -22.27
C GLY A 238 -7.36 8.75 -22.24
N PHE A 239 -6.72 8.62 -21.08
CA PHE A 239 -5.42 7.92 -20.99
C PHE A 239 -5.60 6.40 -20.89
N LYS A 240 -4.73 5.65 -21.58
CA LYS A 240 -4.74 4.17 -21.59
C LYS A 240 -4.55 3.55 -20.20
N SER A 241 -3.69 4.14 -19.36
CA SER A 241 -3.39 3.63 -18.02
C SER A 241 -2.83 4.69 -17.10
N VAL A 242 -2.75 4.37 -15.80
CA VAL A 242 -2.21 5.30 -14.78
C VAL A 242 -0.78 5.73 -15.09
N ALA A 243 0.09 4.82 -15.56
CA ALA A 243 1.46 5.19 -15.92
C ALA A 243 1.52 6.17 -17.08
N HIS A 244 0.66 6.01 -18.10
CA HIS A 244 0.59 6.94 -19.22
C HIS A 244 0.22 8.35 -18.76
N TYR A 245 -0.78 8.47 -17.87
CA TYR A 245 -1.15 9.76 -17.29
C TYR A 245 -0.02 10.39 -16.46
N LEU A 246 0.62 9.63 -15.57
CA LEU A 246 1.68 10.15 -14.71
C LEU A 246 2.88 10.65 -15.53
N ILE A 247 3.30 9.85 -16.52
CA ILE A 247 4.45 10.20 -17.35
C ILE A 247 4.11 11.37 -18.27
N HIS A 248 2.90 11.44 -18.83
CA HIS A 248 2.51 12.57 -19.67
C HIS A 248 2.43 13.89 -18.87
N THR A 249 1.81 13.86 -17.69
CA THR A 249 1.61 15.07 -16.87
C THR A 249 2.86 15.54 -16.11
N ARG A 250 3.83 14.65 -15.86
CA ARG A 250 5.06 14.93 -15.08
C ARG A 250 6.34 14.61 -15.83
N GLY A 251 6.22 14.40 -17.13
CA GLY A 251 7.33 14.20 -18.05
C GLY A 251 7.88 15.52 -18.58
N PRO A 252 8.89 15.46 -19.47
CA PRO A 252 9.51 16.65 -20.05
C PRO A 252 8.53 17.51 -20.87
N ASN A 253 7.47 16.89 -21.39
CA ASN A 253 6.40 17.54 -22.15
C ASN A 253 5.16 17.88 -21.30
N GLY A 254 5.21 17.67 -19.98
CA GLY A 254 4.08 17.87 -19.09
C GLY A 254 3.74 19.34 -18.91
N LYS A 255 2.78 19.82 -19.68
CA LYS A 255 2.12 21.09 -19.41
C LYS A 255 1.05 20.85 -18.36
N GLN A 256 1.10 21.60 -17.27
CA GLN A 256 0.04 21.61 -16.25
C GLN A 256 -1.20 22.42 -16.70
N GLU A 257 -1.19 23.04 -17.89
CA GLU A 257 -2.07 24.18 -18.22
C GLU A 257 -3.12 23.94 -19.33
N ASP A 258 -3.27 22.73 -19.89
CA ASP A 258 -4.16 22.48 -21.04
C ASP A 258 -5.25 21.43 -20.75
N MET A 259 -5.80 21.43 -19.53
CA MET A 259 -7.03 20.68 -19.21
C MET A 259 -8.33 21.42 -19.62
N GLU A 260 -8.24 22.56 -20.31
CA GLU A 260 -9.42 23.31 -20.77
C GLU A 260 -9.79 23.05 -22.25
N ASP A 261 -8.92 22.45 -23.06
CA ASP A 261 -9.11 22.41 -24.53
C ASP A 261 -9.45 21.04 -25.14
N LEU A 262 -9.72 20.01 -24.34
CA LEU A 262 -10.33 18.77 -24.86
C LEU A 262 -11.86 18.80 -24.74
N LYS A 263 -12.51 19.68 -25.52
CA LYS A 263 -13.91 19.54 -25.88
C LYS A 263 -14.12 19.68 -27.39
N THR A 264 -14.90 18.73 -27.90
CA THR A 264 -15.72 18.74 -29.11
C THR A 264 -15.00 18.75 -30.45
N SER A 265 -14.79 17.57 -31.01
CA SER A 265 -15.11 17.34 -32.42
C SER A 265 -16.26 16.32 -32.47
N ASP A 266 -17.48 16.86 -32.50
CA ASP A 266 -18.63 16.13 -33.01
C ASP A 266 -18.36 15.82 -34.48
N GLU A 267 -18.15 14.54 -34.81
CA GLU A 267 -18.45 14.01 -36.13
C GLU A 267 -19.32 12.77 -35.96
N GLU A 268 -20.50 12.83 -36.59
CA GLU A 268 -21.53 11.80 -36.60
C GLU A 268 -21.03 10.49 -37.23
N GLY A 269 -21.40 9.36 -36.60
CA GLY A 269 -21.43 8.05 -37.25
C GLY A 269 -20.62 6.95 -36.55
N ASP A 270 -21.22 6.22 -35.61
CA ASP A 270 -21.79 4.89 -35.87
C ASP A 270 -22.27 4.30 -34.52
N GLU A 271 -23.49 3.78 -34.51
CA GLU A 271 -24.16 3.28 -33.32
C GLU A 271 -23.59 1.90 -32.95
N VAL A 272 -22.53 1.86 -32.14
CA VAL A 272 -22.05 0.61 -31.53
C VAL A 272 -22.51 0.51 -30.06
N ASP A 273 -23.43 -0.43 -29.84
CA ASP A 273 -24.01 -0.80 -28.55
C ASP A 273 -22.95 -1.33 -27.57
N ASP A 274 -22.41 -0.43 -26.74
CA ASP A 274 -21.45 -0.76 -25.67
C ASP A 274 -22.14 -1.04 -24.31
N ARG A 275 -23.38 -1.58 -24.32
CA ARG A 275 -24.12 -1.94 -23.10
C ARG A 275 -23.65 -3.23 -22.42
N LYS A 276 -22.54 -3.84 -22.85
CA LYS A 276 -22.03 -5.08 -22.24
C LYS A 276 -20.80 -4.93 -21.35
N ASN A 277 -20.16 -3.76 -21.27
CA ASN A 277 -18.93 -3.60 -20.47
C ASN A 277 -19.11 -2.79 -19.16
N VAL A 278 -20.34 -2.40 -18.81
CA VAL A 278 -20.66 -1.55 -17.63
C VAL A 278 -21.58 -2.23 -16.61
N SER A 279 -21.77 -3.55 -16.67
CA SER A 279 -22.64 -4.28 -15.71
C SER A 279 -21.92 -5.21 -14.73
N SER A 280 -20.58 -5.19 -14.61
CA SER A 280 -19.89 -6.04 -13.62
C SER A 280 -18.69 -5.44 -12.90
N VAL A 281 -18.61 -4.10 -12.79
CA VAL A 281 -17.73 -3.48 -11.80
C VAL A 281 -18.39 -3.56 -10.42
N LYS A 282 -18.53 -4.77 -9.88
CA LYS A 282 -18.83 -4.97 -8.46
C LYS A 282 -17.73 -4.30 -7.64
N ASN A 283 -18.17 -3.45 -6.73
CA ASN A 283 -17.35 -2.68 -5.81
C ASN A 283 -16.33 -3.55 -5.08
N ILE A 284 -15.06 -3.14 -5.08
CA ILE A 284 -14.04 -3.69 -4.17
C ILE A 284 -13.42 -2.54 -3.39
N ASN A 285 -14.09 -2.27 -2.26
CA ASN A 285 -13.61 -1.84 -0.95
C ASN A 285 -12.37 -0.94 -0.86
N ASP A 286 -12.66 0.33 -0.63
CA ASP A 286 -11.93 1.17 0.31
C ASP A 286 -12.02 0.57 1.74
N HIS A 287 -10.88 0.54 2.42
CA HIS A 287 -10.72 0.20 3.83
C HIS A 287 -10.00 1.39 4.46
N ASP A 288 -10.73 2.18 5.23
CA ASP A 288 -10.14 3.04 6.26
C ASP A 288 -11.01 2.97 7.51
N GLY A 289 -10.35 3.00 8.67
CA GLY A 289 -10.99 3.12 9.99
C GLY A 289 -11.76 4.44 10.04
N GLY A 290 -12.86 4.55 10.78
CA GLY A 290 -12.96 4.19 12.17
C GLY A 290 -12.93 5.48 12.96
N ASP A 291 -14.09 6.13 13.11
CA ASP A 291 -14.37 7.07 14.18
C ASP A 291 -15.84 6.88 14.54
N GLY A 292 -16.06 6.47 15.79
CA GLY A 292 -17.36 6.52 16.43
C GLY A 292 -17.39 7.73 17.35
N ASP A 293 -18.44 8.53 17.27
CA ASP A 293 -19.01 9.31 18.36
C ASP A 293 -20.40 9.76 17.88
N SER A 294 -21.47 9.14 18.39
CA SER A 294 -22.29 9.60 19.53
C SER A 294 -23.33 10.64 19.12
N ASP A 295 -24.59 10.23 19.29
CA ASP A 295 -25.79 11.05 19.23
C ASP A 295 -25.63 12.40 19.95
N TYR A 296 -25.91 13.51 19.25
CA TYR A 296 -26.56 14.65 19.87
C TYR A 296 -27.49 15.31 18.84
N LYS A 297 -28.76 15.39 19.24
CA LYS A 297 -29.85 16.05 18.51
C LYS A 297 -29.62 17.55 18.55
N SER A 298 -29.64 18.19 17.39
CA SER A 298 -29.88 19.62 17.28
C SER A 298 -31.36 19.80 16.98
N ASP A 299 -32.07 20.42 17.91
CA ASP A 299 -33.33 21.11 17.64
C ASP A 299 -32.94 22.47 17.04
N ASP A 300 -33.44 22.72 15.84
CA ASP A 300 -33.40 24.03 15.18
C ASP A 300 -34.44 24.93 15.85
N ASP A 301 -33.98 26.04 16.45
CA ASP A 301 -34.81 27.21 16.70
C ASP A 301 -34.11 28.41 16.05
N ASP A 302 -34.74 28.90 14.98
CA ASP A 302 -34.54 30.21 14.39
C ASP A 302 -34.78 31.30 15.46
N ASP A 303 -33.95 32.34 15.49
CA ASP A 303 -34.40 33.72 15.69
C ASP A 303 -33.26 34.68 15.31
N ASP A 304 -33.51 35.39 14.21
CA ASP A 304 -32.90 36.67 13.88
C ASP A 304 -33.18 37.67 15.02
N ASP A 305 -32.19 38.43 15.47
CA ASP A 305 -32.43 39.83 15.81
C ASP A 305 -31.13 40.64 15.85
N ASP A 306 -31.19 41.77 15.14
CA ASP A 306 -30.21 42.83 15.04
C ASP A 306 -29.87 43.43 16.41
N ASN A 307 -28.60 43.82 16.61
CA ASN A 307 -28.35 45.12 17.23
C ASN A 307 -26.93 45.64 16.95
N ASP A 308 -26.91 46.76 16.24
CA ASP A 308 -25.84 47.75 16.26
C ASP A 308 -25.53 48.19 17.70
N ASN A 309 -24.25 48.39 18.00
CA ASN A 309 -23.81 49.53 18.80
C ASN A 309 -22.32 49.78 18.53
N ASP A 310 -22.10 50.92 17.88
CA ASP A 310 -20.90 51.73 18.02
C ASP A 310 -20.64 52.02 19.50
N ASP A 311 -19.39 52.02 19.92
CA ASP A 311 -18.88 53.01 20.87
C ASP A 311 -17.35 53.10 20.77
N ASP A 312 -16.93 54.32 20.42
CA ASP A 312 -15.59 54.89 20.60
C ASP A 312 -15.08 54.68 22.04
N ASP A 313 -13.77 54.50 22.20
CA ASP A 313 -12.97 55.25 23.19
C ASP A 313 -11.47 54.90 23.06
N ASN A 314 -10.79 55.74 22.29
CA ASN A 314 -9.68 56.63 22.67
C ASN A 314 -8.75 56.29 23.87
N GLU A 315 -7.49 56.75 23.72
CA GLU A 315 -6.41 56.97 24.70
C GLU A 315 -5.64 55.72 25.18
N GLY A 316 -4.31 55.64 25.14
CA GLY A 316 -3.23 56.59 24.86
C GLY A 316 -1.93 56.02 25.45
N GLU A 317 -0.79 56.42 24.86
CA GLU A 317 0.54 56.63 25.50
C GLU A 317 1.24 55.43 26.20
N ASP A 318 2.55 55.24 26.22
CA ASP A 318 3.74 55.78 25.53
C ASP A 318 4.93 54.87 25.95
N ASP A 319 5.93 54.82 25.08
CA ASP A 319 7.40 54.70 25.31
C ASP A 319 7.99 53.81 26.42
N ASP A 320 8.76 52.78 26.03
CA ASP A 320 10.25 52.79 25.91
C ASP A 320 10.76 51.49 25.26
#